data_AF-A0A958R0D7-F1
#
_entry.id   AF-A0A958R0D7-F1
#
_cell.length_a   1.000
_cell.length_b   1.000
_cell.length_c   1.000
_cell.angle_alpha   90.00
_cell.angle_beta   90.00
_cell.angle_gamma   90.00
#
_symmetry.space_group_name_H-M   'P 1'
#
loop_
_entity.id
_entity.type
_entity.pdbx_description
1 polymer ?
#
loop_
_entity_poly.entity_id
_entity_poly.type
_entity_poly.pdbx_seq_one_letter_code
_entity_poly.pdbx_strand_id
1 'polypeptide(L)'
;MAFEKKLQLSFLGAAGTVTGSRTLVSYNNYKILVDCGLYQGPSEIRKLNWEAFPQTKELDAVVLTHAHIDHSGYLPKLVKEGFSGPIYCTPSTQDLCEIMLLDSAHLQEEDAQFANRSRHSRHNPALPLYRTQDALRALEMFQS
;
A
#
# COMPACT_ATOMS: atom_id res chain seq x y z
N MET A 1 22.84 -1.59 -32.15
CA MET A 1 22.65 -2.45 -30.96
C MET A 1 21.17 -2.42 -30.63
N ALA A 2 20.47 -3.55 -30.75
CA ALA A 2 19.08 -3.64 -30.31
C ALA A 2 19.08 -3.66 -28.78
N PHE A 3 18.42 -2.70 -28.15
CA PHE A 3 18.14 -2.77 -26.71
C PHE A 3 17.22 -3.97 -26.50
N GLU A 4 17.74 -5.03 -25.90
CA GLU A 4 16.96 -6.21 -25.57
C GLU A 4 15.93 -5.81 -24.51
N LYS A 5 14.66 -5.70 -24.93
CA LYS A 5 13.55 -5.32 -24.07
C LYS A 5 13.32 -6.42 -23.05
N LYS A 6 13.83 -6.23 -21.83
CA LYS A 6 13.70 -7.22 -20.75
C LYS A 6 12.49 -6.88 -19.88
N LEU A 7 11.43 -7.67 -20.02
CA LEU A 7 10.30 -7.69 -19.10
C LEU A 7 10.69 -8.57 -17.89
N GLN A 8 10.47 -8.07 -16.68
CA GLN A 8 10.65 -8.81 -15.44
C GLN A 8 9.43 -8.63 -14.54
N LEU A 9 8.97 -9.74 -13.95
CA LEU A 9 7.93 -9.75 -12.93
C LEU A 9 8.55 -10.12 -11.59
N SER A 10 8.15 -9.43 -10.52
CA SER A 10 8.54 -9.76 -9.15
C SER A 10 7.31 -9.74 -8.26
N PHE A 11 7.02 -10.89 -7.65
CA PHE A 11 5.88 -11.08 -6.74
C PHE A 11 6.32 -10.69 -5.33
N LEU A 12 5.93 -9.48 -4.89
CA LEU A 12 6.34 -8.89 -3.61
C LEU A 12 5.31 -9.14 -2.50
N GLY A 13 4.14 -9.67 -2.84
CA GLY A 13 3.10 -10.07 -1.92
C GLY A 13 2.05 -10.96 -2.58
N ALA A 14 1.08 -11.44 -1.78
CA ALA A 14 0.16 -12.51 -2.18
C ALA A 14 0.84 -13.79 -2.75
N ALA A 15 2.11 -14.02 -2.43
CA ALA A 15 2.86 -15.23 -2.77
C ALA A 15 2.87 -16.17 -1.56
N GLY A 16 2.12 -17.28 -1.66
CA GLY A 16 1.91 -18.19 -0.51
C GLY A 16 0.92 -17.68 0.54
N THR A 17 0.19 -16.60 0.25
CA THR A 17 -0.92 -16.06 1.05
C THR A 17 -1.92 -15.35 0.12
N VAL A 18 -3.15 -15.10 0.59
CA VAL A 18 -4.22 -14.44 -0.21
C VAL A 18 -4.11 -12.92 -0.20
N THR A 19 -3.53 -12.34 0.86
CA THR A 19 -3.59 -10.89 1.12
C THR A 19 -2.26 -10.20 0.83
N GLY A 20 -2.29 -8.87 0.73
CA GLY A 20 -1.10 -8.06 0.49
C GLY A 20 -0.64 -8.11 -0.97
N SER A 21 -1.56 -8.11 -1.92
CA SER A 21 -1.27 -8.18 -3.36
C SER A 21 -0.34 -7.03 -3.78
N ARG A 22 0.84 -7.39 -4.29
CA ARG A 22 1.87 -6.48 -4.80
C ARG A 22 2.71 -7.21 -5.84
N THR A 23 2.60 -6.81 -7.10
CA THR A 23 3.41 -7.34 -8.19
C THR A 23 4.15 -6.21 -8.89
N LEU A 24 5.48 -6.25 -8.86
CA LEU A 24 6.32 -5.29 -9.58
C LEU A 24 6.55 -5.77 -11.02
N VAL A 25 6.15 -4.93 -11.97
CA VAL A 25 6.37 -5.10 -13.40
C VAL A 25 7.47 -4.13 -13.82
N SER A 26 8.62 -4.68 -14.20
CA SER A 26 9.75 -3.90 -14.71
C SER A 26 9.88 -4.09 -16.21
N TYR A 27 9.92 -2.99 -16.96
CA TYR A 27 10.11 -3.01 -18.42
C TYR A 27 11.03 -1.87 -18.86
N ASN A 28 12.21 -2.21 -19.37
CA ASN A 28 13.29 -1.25 -19.62
C ASN A 28 13.61 -0.45 -18.35
N ASN A 29 13.35 0.87 -18.37
CA ASN A 29 13.57 1.76 -17.24
C ASN A 29 12.31 2.02 -16.42
N TYR A 30 11.18 1.41 -16.78
CA TYR A 30 9.91 1.61 -16.07
C TYR A 30 9.70 0.53 -15.01
N LYS A 31 9.21 0.95 -13.85
CA LYS A 31 8.83 0.14 -12.70
C LYS A 31 7.40 0.48 -12.29
N ILE A 32 6.47 -0.41 -12.66
CA ILE A 32 5.05 -0.26 -12.37
C ILE A 32 4.66 -1.28 -11.31
N LEU A 33 4.01 -0.83 -10.24
CA LEU A 33 3.46 -1.72 -9.23
C LEU A 33 1.99 -2.02 -9.56
N VAL A 34 1.65 -3.29 -9.72
CA VAL A 34 0.26 -3.76 -9.83
C VAL A 34 -0.20 -4.17 -8.43
N ASP A 35 -1.25 -3.48 -7.97
CA ASP A 35 -1.77 -3.49 -6.60
C ASP A 35 -0.76 -3.06 -5.52
N CYS A 36 -1.30 -2.52 -4.43
CA CYS A 36 -0.56 -2.10 -3.25
C CYS A 36 -1.35 -2.48 -1.98
N GLY A 37 -1.48 -3.78 -1.74
CA GLY A 37 -2.34 -4.33 -0.69
C GLY A 37 -1.73 -4.42 0.70
N LEU A 38 -2.59 -4.37 1.73
CA LEU A 38 -2.24 -4.79 3.09
C LEU A 38 -2.38 -6.31 3.26
N TYR A 39 -1.45 -6.89 4.00
CA TYR A 39 -1.61 -8.22 4.57
C TYR A 39 -2.69 -8.20 5.66
N GLN A 40 -3.66 -9.11 5.56
CA GLN A 40 -4.71 -9.34 6.54
C GLN A 40 -4.59 -10.74 7.13
N GLY A 41 -5.31 -11.01 8.22
CA GLY A 41 -5.27 -12.32 8.90
C GLY A 41 -4.33 -12.33 10.12
N PRO A 42 -3.67 -13.46 10.45
CA PRO A 42 -2.89 -13.64 11.68
C PRO A 42 -1.77 -12.59 11.89
N SER A 43 -1.35 -12.42 13.15
CA SER A 43 -0.43 -11.36 13.55
C SER A 43 0.93 -11.43 12.85
N GLU A 44 1.35 -12.65 12.51
CA GLU A 44 2.63 -12.99 11.88
C GLU A 44 2.70 -12.41 10.47
N ILE A 45 1.59 -12.51 9.73
CA ILE A 45 1.47 -12.00 8.35
C ILE A 45 1.23 -10.49 8.36
N ARG A 46 0.44 -9.96 9.31
CA ARG A 46 0.25 -8.50 9.43
C ARG A 46 1.52 -7.73 9.75
N LYS A 47 2.51 -8.36 10.40
CA LYS A 47 3.83 -7.73 10.67
C LYS A 47 4.57 -7.35 9.39
N LEU A 48 4.35 -8.07 8.29
CA LEU A 48 4.95 -7.76 6.99
C LEU A 48 4.51 -6.37 6.47
N ASN A 49 3.35 -5.85 6.91
CA ASN A 49 2.94 -4.49 6.58
C ASN A 49 3.86 -3.43 7.15
N TRP A 50 4.67 -3.74 8.17
CA TRP A 50 5.60 -2.79 8.81
C TRP A 50 6.96 -2.73 8.11
N GLU A 51 7.29 -3.70 7.27
CA GLU A 51 8.54 -3.71 6.50
C GLU A 51 8.57 -2.57 5.48
N ALA A 52 9.72 -1.92 5.33
CA ALA A 52 9.87 -0.84 4.36
C ALA A 52 9.77 -1.39 2.94
N PHE A 53 9.04 -0.70 2.05
CA PHE A 53 9.04 -1.08 0.65
C PHE A 53 10.40 -0.77 0.01
N PRO A 54 11.06 -1.74 -0.66
CA PRO A 54 12.35 -1.49 -1.30
C PRO A 54 12.17 -0.61 -2.53
N GLN A 55 13.02 0.41 -2.69
CA GLN A 55 13.07 1.25 -3.89
C GLN A 55 11.78 2.03 -4.20
N THR A 56 11.02 2.43 -3.18
CA THR A 56 9.76 3.20 -3.32
C THR A 56 9.86 4.39 -4.27
N LYS A 57 10.98 5.13 -4.22
CA LYS A 57 11.22 6.33 -5.04
C LYS A 57 11.52 6.01 -6.51
N GLU A 58 11.79 4.76 -6.83
CA GLU A 58 12.07 4.31 -8.20
C GLU A 58 10.81 3.81 -8.91
N LEU A 59 9.65 3.75 -8.23
CA LEU A 59 8.39 3.38 -8.85
C LEU A 59 7.86 4.55 -9.69
N ASP A 60 7.53 4.26 -10.95
CA ASP A 60 6.96 5.26 -11.87
C ASP A 60 5.45 5.42 -11.68
N ALA A 61 4.74 4.32 -11.38
CA ALA A 61 3.29 4.33 -11.23
C ALA A 61 2.81 3.14 -10.39
N VAL A 62 1.59 3.27 -9.86
CA VAL A 62 0.81 2.15 -9.32
C VAL A 62 -0.43 1.96 -10.19
N VAL A 63 -0.83 0.72 -10.43
CA VAL A 63 -2.10 0.37 -11.08
C VAL A 63 -2.89 -0.50 -10.12
N LEU A 64 -4.11 -0.09 -9.78
CA LEU A 64 -5.01 -0.89 -8.94
C LEU A 64 -5.94 -1.73 -9.80
N THR A 65 -6.08 -3.00 -9.43
CA THR A 65 -7.07 -3.89 -10.04
C THR A 65 -8.48 -3.61 -9.52
N HIS A 66 -8.63 -3.32 -8.23
CA HIS A 66 -9.88 -2.97 -7.56
C HIS A 66 -9.61 -2.39 -6.16
N ALA A 67 -10.66 -1.99 -5.44
CA ALA A 67 -10.57 -1.15 -4.25
C ALA A 67 -10.32 -1.88 -2.92
N HIS A 68 -10.37 -3.22 -2.87
CA HIS A 68 -10.24 -3.94 -1.60
C HIS A 68 -8.91 -3.66 -0.90
N ILE A 69 -8.90 -3.67 0.44
CA ILE A 69 -7.74 -3.28 1.26
C ILE A 69 -6.51 -4.18 1.07
N ASP A 70 -6.71 -5.44 0.71
CA ASP A 70 -5.63 -6.35 0.31
C ASP A 70 -5.08 -6.09 -1.11
N HIS A 71 -5.58 -5.07 -1.80
CA HIS A 71 -5.10 -4.56 -3.08
C HIS A 71 -4.78 -3.06 -3.08
N SER A 72 -5.39 -2.26 -2.20
CA SER A 72 -5.22 -0.79 -2.15
C SER A 72 -4.63 -0.28 -0.83
N GLY A 73 -4.77 -1.03 0.26
CA GLY A 73 -4.64 -0.52 1.62
C GLY A 73 -3.22 -0.12 2.04
N TYR A 74 -2.18 -0.51 1.30
CA TYR A 74 -0.79 -0.14 1.58
C TYR A 74 -0.40 1.18 0.90
N LEU A 75 -1.22 1.71 -0.01
CA LEU A 75 -0.97 2.99 -0.69
C LEU A 75 -0.60 4.14 0.25
N PRO A 76 -1.30 4.39 1.37
CA PRO A 76 -0.96 5.50 2.26
C PRO A 76 0.44 5.34 2.87
N LYS A 77 0.84 4.09 3.19
CA LYS A 77 2.19 3.80 3.65
C LYS A 77 3.22 4.01 2.54
N LEU A 78 2.94 3.55 1.32
CA LEU A 78 3.83 3.72 0.17
C LEU A 78 4.12 5.22 -0.09
N VAL A 79 3.08 6.05 -0.06
CA VAL A 79 3.18 7.52 -0.21
C VAL A 79 3.97 8.14 0.94
N LYS A 80 3.70 7.72 2.18
CA LYS A 80 4.48 8.13 3.36
C LYS A 80 5.96 7.76 3.25
N GLU A 81 6.29 6.65 2.57
CA GLU A 81 7.66 6.19 2.30
C GLU A 81 8.33 6.88 1.10
N GLY A 82 7.63 7.81 0.43
CA GLY A 82 8.19 8.70 -0.58
C GLY A 82 7.84 8.35 -2.02
N PHE A 83 6.81 7.53 -2.25
CA PHE A 83 6.23 7.39 -3.60
C PHE A 83 5.53 8.68 -4.00
N SER A 84 5.72 9.10 -5.26
CA SER A 84 5.18 10.34 -5.81
C SER A 84 4.66 10.20 -7.25
N GLY A 85 4.55 8.98 -7.76
CA GLY A 85 4.01 8.72 -9.10
C GLY A 85 2.47 8.65 -9.12
N PRO A 86 1.85 8.64 -10.31
CA PRO A 86 0.40 8.47 -10.44
C PRO A 86 -0.10 7.10 -9.97
N ILE A 87 -1.34 7.07 -9.47
CA ILE A 87 -2.09 5.86 -9.13
C ILE A 87 -3.25 5.70 -10.12
N TYR A 88 -3.16 4.73 -11.02
CA TYR A 88 -4.17 4.48 -12.04
C TYR A 88 -5.20 3.45 -11.59
N CYS A 89 -6.48 3.74 -11.81
CA CYS A 89 -7.56 2.77 -11.61
C CYS A 89 -8.82 3.22 -12.37
N THR A 90 -9.89 2.43 -12.32
CA THR A 90 -11.18 2.87 -12.86
C THR A 90 -11.84 3.91 -11.94
N PRO A 91 -12.72 4.80 -12.45
CA PRO A 91 -13.43 5.77 -11.61
C PRO A 91 -14.15 5.12 -10.42
N SER A 92 -14.86 4.01 -10.64
CA SER A 92 -15.54 3.29 -9.56
C SER A 92 -14.58 2.69 -8.51
N THR A 93 -13.34 2.35 -8.90
CA THR A 93 -12.32 1.92 -7.95
C THR A 93 -11.83 3.09 -7.10
N GLN A 94 -11.65 4.27 -7.71
CA GLN A 94 -11.27 5.49 -7.01
C GLN A 94 -12.31 5.88 -5.96
N ASP A 95 -13.59 5.91 -6.33
CA ASP A 95 -14.71 6.25 -5.43
C ASP A 95 -14.73 5.34 -4.19
N LEU A 96 -14.52 4.03 -4.40
CA LEU A 96 -14.46 3.06 -3.30
C LEU A 96 -13.16 3.19 -2.48
N CYS A 97 -12.02 3.45 -3.12
CA CYS A 97 -10.75 3.66 -2.43
C CYS A 97 -10.81 4.86 -1.48
N GLU A 98 -11.53 5.94 -1.82
CA GLU A 98 -11.72 7.09 -0.93
C GLU A 98 -12.31 6.64 0.41
N ILE A 99 -13.41 5.89 0.37
CA ILE A 99 -14.10 5.40 1.56
C ILE A 99 -13.20 4.41 2.33
N MET A 100 -12.65 3.42 1.62
CA MET A 100 -11.91 2.32 2.25
C MET A 100 -10.60 2.77 2.90
N LEU A 101 -9.85 3.67 2.24
CA LEU A 101 -8.55 4.13 2.74
C LEU A 101 -8.69 5.08 3.93
N LEU A 102 -9.71 5.94 3.92
CA LEU A 102 -10.01 6.83 5.06
C LEU A 102 -10.48 6.04 6.27
N ASP A 103 -11.39 5.08 6.09
CA ASP A 103 -11.85 4.20 7.17
C ASP A 103 -10.70 3.37 7.75
N SER A 104 -9.87 2.77 6.89
CA SER A 104 -8.70 2.01 7.34
C SER A 104 -7.71 2.85 8.14
N ALA A 105 -7.46 4.10 7.73
CA ALA A 105 -6.59 5.00 8.45
C ALA A 105 -7.17 5.38 9.82
N HIS A 106 -8.47 5.69 9.87
CA HIS A 106 -9.18 6.05 11.09
C HIS A 106 -9.13 4.91 12.12
N LEU A 107 -9.49 3.69 11.73
CA LEU A 107 -9.46 2.51 12.59
C LEU A 107 -8.05 2.26 13.15
N GLN A 108 -7.01 2.40 12.33
CA GLN A 108 -5.64 2.25 12.81
C GLN A 108 -5.23 3.30 13.83
N GLU A 109 -5.65 4.55 13.64
CA GLU A 109 -5.41 5.63 14.60
C GLU A 109 -6.15 5.38 15.92
N GLU A 110 -7.42 4.95 15.87
CA GLU A 110 -8.19 4.59 17.05
C GLU A 110 -7.58 3.41 17.82
N ASP A 111 -7.17 2.35 17.12
CA ASP A 111 -6.50 1.18 17.72
C ASP A 111 -5.21 1.58 18.43
N ALA A 112 -4.38 2.41 17.80
CA ALA A 112 -3.16 2.92 18.39
C ALA A 112 -3.45 3.77 19.65
N GLN A 113 -4.45 4.65 19.59
CA GLN A 113 -4.85 5.46 20.74
C GLN A 113 -5.40 4.60 21.89
N PHE A 114 -6.25 3.62 21.59
CA PHE A 114 -6.81 2.71 22.58
C PHE A 114 -5.71 1.88 23.26
N ALA A 115 -4.75 1.38 22.47
CA ALA A 115 -3.61 0.64 22.98
C ALA A 115 -2.72 1.50 23.91
N ASN A 116 -2.53 2.77 23.58
CA ASN A 116 -1.79 3.72 24.41
C ASN A 116 -2.54 4.07 25.71
N ARG A 117 -3.87 4.30 25.65
CA ARG A 117 -4.70 4.60 26.82
C ARG A 117 -4.77 3.42 27.79
N SER A 118 -4.92 2.21 27.26
CA SER A 118 -5.09 1.00 28.06
C SER A 118 -3.76 0.39 28.52
N ARG A 119 -2.61 0.82 27.97
CA ARG A 119 -1.24 0.32 28.27
C ARG A 119 -1.05 -1.19 28.04
N HIS A 120 -1.81 -1.80 27.14
CA HIS A 120 -1.70 -3.23 26.82
C HIS A 120 -0.76 -3.53 25.62
N SER A 121 -0.22 -2.50 24.97
CA SER A 121 0.73 -2.67 23.86
C SER A 121 2.13 -3.01 24.37
N ARG A 122 2.83 -3.90 23.65
CA ARG A 122 4.28 -4.10 23.82
C ARG A 122 5.11 -2.91 23.31
N HIS A 123 4.53 -2.09 22.44
CA HIS A 123 5.13 -0.87 21.89
C HIS A 123 4.59 0.36 22.62
N ASN A 124 5.50 1.26 23.03
CA ASN A 124 5.16 2.50 23.72
C ASN A 124 5.95 3.68 23.11
N PRO A 125 5.31 4.59 22.35
CA PRO A 125 3.89 4.57 22.01
C PRO A 125 3.55 3.49 20.97
N ALA A 126 2.32 2.99 21.02
CA ALA A 126 1.69 2.32 19.88
C ALA A 126 1.45 3.35 18.77
N LEU A 127 1.78 2.98 17.53
CA LEU A 127 1.64 3.83 16.35
C LEU A 127 0.71 3.14 15.34
N PRO A 128 -0.07 3.90 14.57
CA PRO A 128 -0.72 3.38 13.38
C PRO A 128 0.32 3.20 12.26
N LEU A 129 0.03 2.35 11.27
CA LEU A 129 0.92 2.17 10.12
C LEU A 129 1.04 3.47 9.32
N TYR A 130 -0.12 4.10 9.12
CA TYR A 130 -0.32 5.38 8.48
C TYR A 130 -1.52 6.09 9.11
N ARG A 131 -1.64 7.39 8.87
CA ARG A 131 -2.71 8.24 9.42
C ARG A 131 -3.69 8.68 8.35
N THR A 132 -4.81 9.28 8.75
CA THR A 132 -5.80 9.85 7.83
C THR A 132 -5.16 10.81 6.81
N GLN A 133 -4.19 11.61 7.25
CA GLN A 133 -3.45 12.53 6.36
C GLN A 133 -2.63 11.80 5.29
N ASP A 134 -2.11 10.61 5.58
CA ASP A 134 -1.37 9.80 4.61
C ASP A 134 -2.34 9.22 3.56
N ALA A 135 -3.55 8.83 3.97
CA ALA A 135 -4.58 8.36 3.06
C ALA A 135 -5.06 9.48 2.12
N LEU A 136 -5.31 10.68 2.65
CA LEU A 136 -5.66 11.86 1.84
C LEU A 136 -4.58 12.16 0.80
N ARG A 137 -3.29 12.15 1.18
CA ARG A 137 -2.19 12.35 0.24
C ARG A 137 -2.15 11.27 -0.85
N ALA A 138 -2.47 10.02 -0.52
CA ALA A 138 -2.56 8.97 -1.53
C ALA A 138 -3.73 9.20 -2.49
N LEU A 139 -4.89 9.62 -2.00
CA LEU A 139 -6.08 9.90 -2.83
C LEU A 139 -5.84 11.05 -3.82
N GLU A 140 -5.06 12.07 -3.45
CA GLU A 140 -4.65 13.16 -4.36
C GLU A 140 -3.83 12.69 -5.58
N MET A 141 -3.27 11.49 -5.53
CA MET A 141 -2.42 10.93 -6.59
C MET A 141 -3.18 10.05 -7.59
N PHE A 142 -4.50 9.84 -7.38
CA PHE A 142 -5.31 9.01 -8.26
C PHE A 142 -5.56 9.69 -9.61
N GLN A 143 -5.49 8.89 -10.68
CA GLN A 143 -5.82 9.27 -12.04
C GLN A 143 -6.75 8.21 -12.62
N SER A 144 -7.99 8.59 -12.92
CA SER A 144 -9.04 7.73 -13.50
C SER A 144 -9.55 8.24 -14.84
#